data_AF-A0A939G5E8-F1
#
_entry.id   AF-A0A939G5E8-F1
#
_cell.length_a   1.000
_cell.length_b   1.000
_cell.length_c   1.000
_cell.angle_alpha   90.00
_cell.angle_beta   90.00
_cell.angle_gamma   90.00
#
_symmetry.space_group_name_H-M   'P 1'
#
loop_
_entity.id
_entity.type
_entity.pdbx_description
1 polymer ?
#
loop_
_entity_poly.entity_id
_entity_poly.type
_entity_poly.pdbx_seq_one_letter_code
_entity_poly.pdbx_strand_id
1 'polypeptide(L)'
;MQNHNFKNLKAWQLSRSLVKAVYELTATFPSDERYGICSQMRRAAISIPSNIAEGSGRTDKDFHQFLSMSLSSAYELETQLILSADLNLISSTDLETLSLQIQEVQRVVYGFQRKLSATFLGSFFLPIPLLKSLLRRSLILSLASHILPL
;
A
#
# COMPACT_ATOMS: atom_id res chain seq x y z
N MET A 1 -7.67 -5.78 -18.49
CA MET A 1 -6.53 -5.57 -17.58
C MET A 1 -5.82 -4.31 -18.02
N GLN A 2 -5.98 -3.18 -17.32
CA GLN A 2 -5.15 -2.00 -17.60
C GLN A 2 -3.72 -2.33 -17.19
N ASN A 3 -2.83 -2.42 -18.16
CA ASN A 3 -1.42 -2.69 -17.97
C ASN A 3 -0.75 -1.42 -17.39
N HIS A 4 -1.00 -1.13 -16.12
CA HIS A 4 -0.30 -0.06 -15.42
C HIS A 4 1.14 -0.54 -15.19
N ASN A 5 2.06 -0.05 -16.02
CA ASN A 5 3.48 -0.26 -15.82
C ASN A 5 3.86 0.25 -14.42
N PHE A 6 4.02 -0.67 -13.46
CA PHE A 6 4.32 -0.37 -12.06
C PHE A 6 5.54 0.52 -11.88
N LYS A 7 6.46 0.52 -12.86
CA LYS A 7 7.66 1.37 -12.89
C LYS A 7 7.33 2.87 -12.90
N ASN A 8 6.11 3.24 -13.28
CA ASN A 8 5.62 4.62 -13.24
C ASN A 8 5.01 5.01 -11.88
N LEU A 9 4.78 4.05 -10.97
CA LEU A 9 4.23 4.34 -9.65
C LEU A 9 5.31 5.01 -8.79
N LYS A 10 5.01 6.21 -8.29
CA LYS A 10 5.91 6.93 -7.37
C LYS A 10 6.26 6.09 -6.14
N ALA A 11 5.28 5.35 -5.60
CA ALA A 11 5.48 4.41 -4.51
C ALA A 11 6.59 3.41 -4.84
N TRP A 12 6.51 2.76 -6.00
CA TRP A 12 7.52 1.78 -6.44
C TRP A 12 8.90 2.41 -6.66
N GLN A 13 8.96 3.59 -7.29
CA GLN A 13 10.23 4.29 -7.56
C GLN A 13 10.96 4.65 -6.27
N LEU A 14 10.25 5.17 -5.27
CA LEU A 14 10.82 5.49 -3.96
C LEU A 14 11.26 4.21 -3.24
N SER A 15 10.43 3.17 -3.23
CA SER A 15 10.79 1.89 -2.63
C SER A 15 12.02 1.24 -3.28
N ARG A 16 12.19 1.38 -4.61
CA ARG A 16 13.39 0.92 -5.31
C ARG A 16 14.64 1.68 -4.86
N SER A 17 14.55 3.00 -4.68
CA SER A 17 15.67 3.78 -4.13
C SER A 17 15.97 3.39 -2.69
N LEU A 18 14.95 3.13 -1.88
CA LEU A 18 15.10 2.65 -0.50
C LEU A 18 15.84 1.30 -0.45
N VAL A 19 15.53 0.35 -1.34
CA VAL A 19 16.28 -0.91 -1.44
C VAL A 19 17.77 -0.66 -1.64
N LYS A 20 18.12 0.25 -2.56
CA LYS A 20 19.53 0.60 -2.82
C LYS A 20 20.19 1.13 -1.54
N ALA A 21 19.56 2.10 -0.86
CA ALA A 21 20.09 2.70 0.36
C ALA A 21 20.28 1.66 1.48
N VAL A 22 19.33 0.73 1.66
CA VAL A 22 19.46 -0.37 2.63
C VAL A 22 20.63 -1.29 2.28
N TYR A 23 20.83 -1.61 1.00
CA TYR A 23 21.97 -2.44 0.57
C TYR A 23 23.31 -1.74 0.80
N GLU A 24 23.39 -0.44 0.53
CA GLU A 24 24.58 0.39 0.76
C GLU A 24 24.91 0.47 2.27
N LEU A 25 23.91 0.75 3.12
CA LEU A 25 24.08 0.79 4.57
C LEU A 25 24.51 -0.58 5.12
N THR A 26 23.77 -1.64 4.80
CA THR A 26 24.05 -2.98 5.34
C THR A 26 25.33 -3.61 4.79
N ALA A 27 25.98 -3.01 3.79
CA ALA A 27 27.30 -3.42 3.34
C ALA A 27 28.42 -3.01 4.30
N THR A 28 28.17 -2.07 5.22
CA THR A 28 29.14 -1.65 6.26
C THR A 28 29.07 -2.49 7.53
N PHE A 29 28.08 -3.39 7.64
CA PHE A 29 27.86 -4.19 8.84
C PHE A 29 28.98 -5.24 9.03
N PRO A 30 29.28 -5.64 10.28
CA PRO A 30 30.19 -6.75 10.54
C PRO A 30 29.77 -8.03 9.81
N SER A 31 30.73 -8.87 9.42
CA SER A 31 30.46 -10.13 8.70
C SER A 31 29.52 -11.07 9.44
N ASP A 32 29.54 -11.03 10.77
CA ASP A 32 28.78 -11.92 11.64
C ASP A 32 27.27 -11.59 11.59
N GLU A 33 26.91 -10.35 11.22
CA GLU A 33 25.52 -9.93 11.04
C GLU A 33 24.93 -10.31 9.67
N ARG A 34 25.74 -10.88 8.77
CA ARG A 34 25.33 -11.21 7.40
C ARG A 34 24.07 -12.07 7.36
N TYR A 35 23.98 -13.06 8.24
CA TYR A 35 22.81 -13.93 8.37
C TYR A 35 21.84 -13.49 9.48
N GLY A 36 22.27 -12.52 10.30
CA GLY A 36 21.46 -11.85 11.30
C GLY A 36 20.65 -10.71 10.69
N ILE A 37 20.72 -9.52 11.30
CA ILE A 37 19.85 -8.38 10.98
C ILE A 37 20.02 -7.88 9.54
N CYS A 38 21.22 -7.98 8.97
CA CYS A 38 21.51 -7.59 7.58
C CYS A 38 20.59 -8.33 6.58
N SER A 39 20.43 -9.65 6.76
CA SER A 39 19.59 -10.45 5.87
C SER A 39 18.10 -10.12 6.00
N GLN A 40 17.65 -9.74 7.21
CA GLN A 40 16.26 -9.40 7.46
C GLN A 40 15.92 -8.04 6.85
N MET A 41 16.77 -7.03 7.06
CA MET A 41 16.60 -5.69 6.49
C MET A 41 16.54 -5.73 4.97
N ARG A 42 17.45 -6.49 4.32
CA ARG A 42 17.44 -6.62 2.85
C ARG A 42 16.18 -7.29 2.33
N ARG A 43 15.68 -8.32 3.01
CA ARG A 43 14.42 -9.00 2.65
C ARG A 43 13.21 -8.07 2.82
N ALA A 44 13.11 -7.39 3.96
CA ALA A 44 12.06 -6.42 4.23
C ALA A 44 12.06 -5.31 3.17
N ALA A 45 13.23 -4.72 2.88
CA ALA A 45 13.38 -3.69 1.86
C ALA A 45 12.96 -4.17 0.47
N ILE A 46 13.40 -5.35 0.03
CA ILE A 46 13.02 -5.93 -1.29
C ILE A 46 11.52 -6.24 -1.35
N SER A 47 10.93 -6.69 -0.25
CA SER A 47 9.51 -7.02 -0.17
C SER A 47 8.62 -5.82 -0.48
N ILE A 48 9.01 -4.60 -0.09
CA ILE A 48 8.21 -3.39 -0.31
C ILE A 48 7.89 -3.15 -1.80
N PRO A 49 8.87 -2.93 -2.71
CA PRO A 49 8.59 -2.72 -4.13
C PRO A 49 8.08 -3.98 -4.83
N SER A 50 8.42 -5.18 -4.34
CA SER A 50 7.94 -6.45 -4.92
C SER A 50 6.44 -6.58 -4.78
N ASN A 51 5.90 -6.33 -3.58
CA ASN A 51 4.46 -6.34 -3.32
C ASN A 51 3.73 -5.24 -4.13
N ILE A 52 4.32 -4.04 -4.27
CA ILE A 52 3.72 -2.97 -5.11
C ILE A 52 3.61 -3.42 -6.57
N ALA A 53 4.67 -4.01 -7.11
CA ALA A 53 4.70 -4.46 -8.50
C ALA A 53 3.72 -5.61 -8.72
N GLU A 54 3.70 -6.61 -7.84
CA GLU A 54 2.79 -7.75 -7.92
C GLU A 54 1.32 -7.33 -7.83
N GLY A 55 0.99 -6.45 -6.87
CA GLY A 55 -0.36 -5.96 -6.67
C GLY A 55 -0.90 -5.12 -7.84
N SER A 56 -0.05 -4.36 -8.52
CA SER A 56 -0.47 -3.47 -9.62
C SER A 56 -1.12 -4.16 -10.82
N GLY A 57 -0.91 -5.46 -10.97
CA GLY A 57 -1.54 -6.29 -12.01
C GLY A 57 -2.87 -6.93 -11.60
N ARG A 58 -3.33 -6.69 -10.36
CA ARG A 58 -4.51 -7.32 -9.76
C ARG A 58 -5.72 -6.37 -9.71
N THR A 59 -6.81 -6.83 -9.11
CA THR A 59 -7.98 -5.98 -8.82
C THR A 59 -7.62 -4.92 -7.77
N ASP A 60 -8.38 -3.82 -7.69
CA ASP A 60 -8.13 -2.77 -6.67
C ASP A 60 -8.17 -3.32 -5.24
N LYS A 61 -9.06 -4.29 -4.97
CA LYS A 61 -9.17 -4.97 -3.68
C LYS A 61 -7.91 -5.78 -3.37
N ASP A 62 -7.44 -6.57 -4.32
CA ASP A 62 -6.22 -7.36 -4.14
C ASP A 62 -5.00 -6.43 -4.02
N PHE A 63 -4.92 -5.40 -4.87
CA PHE A 63 -3.84 -4.43 -4.82
C PHE A 63 -3.79 -3.73 -3.46
N HIS A 64 -4.94 -3.37 -2.89
CA HIS A 64 -5.00 -2.85 -1.53
C HIS A 64 -4.35 -3.78 -0.50
N GLN A 65 -4.57 -5.10 -0.61
CA GLN A 65 -3.93 -6.10 0.26
C GLN A 65 -2.41 -6.16 0.05
N PHE A 66 -1.95 -6.12 -1.20
CA PHE A 66 -0.52 -6.03 -1.51
C PHE A 66 0.13 -4.77 -0.94
N LEU A 67 -0.55 -3.62 -0.99
CA LEU A 67 -0.06 -2.39 -0.37
C LEU A 67 -0.01 -2.50 1.17
N SER A 68 -0.92 -3.23 1.81
CA SER A 68 -0.81 -3.54 3.25
C SER A 68 0.47 -4.33 3.55
N MET A 69 0.79 -5.34 2.74
CA MET A 69 2.01 -6.14 2.91
C MET A 69 3.28 -5.30 2.68
N SER A 70 3.25 -4.38 1.72
CA SER A 70 4.32 -3.38 1.53
C SER A 70 4.51 -2.50 2.76
N LEU A 71 3.42 -2.01 3.38
CA LEU A 71 3.49 -1.21 4.61
C LEU A 71 4.04 -2.02 5.78
N SER A 72 3.57 -3.26 5.99
CA SER A 72 4.10 -4.15 7.01
C SER A 72 5.61 -4.37 6.87
N SER A 73 6.08 -4.58 5.64
CA SER A 73 7.52 -4.73 5.36
C SER A 73 8.30 -3.43 5.63
N ALA A 74 7.70 -2.27 5.41
CA ALA A 74 8.32 -0.97 5.71
C ALA A 74 8.43 -0.71 7.23
N TYR A 75 7.43 -1.09 8.02
CA TYR A 75 7.49 -1.00 9.49
C TYR A 75 8.49 -1.98 10.09
N GLU A 76 8.58 -3.19 9.54
CA GLU A 76 9.61 -4.17 9.91
C GLU A 76 11.02 -3.60 9.66
N LEU A 77 11.24 -3.02 8.47
CA LEU A 77 12.51 -2.39 8.12
C LEU A 77 12.87 -1.22 9.06
N GLU A 78 11.92 -0.35 9.39
CA GLU A 78 12.13 0.76 10.33
C GLU A 78 12.51 0.24 11.72
N THR A 79 11.84 -0.81 12.18
CA THR A 79 12.15 -1.46 13.46
C THR A 79 13.57 -2.02 13.45
N GLN A 80 13.96 -2.72 12.39
CA GLN A 80 15.32 -3.28 12.26
C GLN A 80 16.40 -2.19 12.11
N LEU A 81 16.06 -1.05 11.51
CA LEU A 81 16.95 0.11 11.44
C LEU A 81 17.21 0.69 12.83
N ILE A 82 16.16 0.87 13.64
CA ILE A 82 16.29 1.33 15.04
C ILE A 82 17.14 0.34 15.84
N LEU A 83 16.86 -0.96 15.74
CA LEU A 83 17.66 -2.00 16.41
C LEU A 83 19.12 -2.00 15.96
N SER A 84 19.40 -1.70 14.69
CA SER A 84 20.77 -1.58 14.20
C SER A 84 21.52 -0.42 14.86
N ALA A 85 20.82 0.69 15.16
CA ALA A 85 21.40 1.79 15.93
C ALA A 85 21.61 1.40 17.40
N ASP A 86 20.65 0.74 18.04
CA ASP A 86 20.77 0.25 19.42
C ASP A 86 21.95 -0.72 19.60
N LEU A 87 22.24 -1.51 18.57
CA LEU A 87 23.37 -2.43 18.50
C LEU A 87 24.69 -1.76 18.06
N ASN A 88 24.70 -0.44 17.89
CA ASN A 88 25.85 0.35 17.42
C ASN A 88 26.41 -0.09 16.05
N LEU A 89 25.55 -0.63 15.18
CA LEU A 89 25.93 -1.02 13.82
C LEU A 89 25.94 0.16 12.84
N ILE A 90 25.26 1.25 13.19
CA ILE A 90 25.10 2.45 12.36
C ILE A 90 25.20 3.72 13.20
N SER A 91 25.46 4.86 12.56
CA SER A 91 25.48 6.16 13.23
C SER A 91 24.06 6.73 13.41
N SER A 92 23.91 7.73 14.29
CA SER A 92 22.67 8.50 14.42
C SER A 92 22.27 9.21 13.12
N THR A 93 23.26 9.67 12.34
CA THR A 93 23.04 10.29 11.03
C THR A 93 22.50 9.29 10.01
N ASP A 94 23.00 8.05 10.00
CA ASP A 94 22.48 6.98 9.14
C ASP A 94 21.04 6.63 9.52
N LEU A 95 20.76 6.51 10.82
CA LEU A 95 19.42 6.26 11.35
C LEU A 95 18.45 7.34 10.89
N GLU A 96 18.76 8.62 11.10
CA GLU A 96 17.90 9.75 10.71
C GLU A 96 17.66 9.75 9.20
N THR A 97 18.72 9.65 8.41
CA THR A 97 18.66 9.72 6.94
C THR A 97 17.78 8.61 6.37
N LEU A 98 17.99 7.38 6.80
CA LEU A 98 17.23 6.24 6.27
C LEU A 98 15.81 6.17 6.84
N SER A 99 15.59 6.60 8.09
CA SER A 99 14.23 6.71 8.66
C SER A 99 13.36 7.67 7.85
N LEU A 100 13.88 8.83 7.46
CA LEU A 100 13.15 9.78 6.61
C LEU A 100 12.75 9.15 5.26
N GLN A 101 13.62 8.34 4.66
CA GLN A 101 13.30 7.64 3.41
C GLN A 101 12.23 6.56 3.61
N ILE A 102 12.29 5.81 4.72
CA ILE A 102 11.28 4.79 5.04
C ILE A 102 9.92 5.44 5.26
N GLN A 103 9.86 6.52 6.05
CA GLN A 103 8.64 7.27 6.33
C GLN A 103 8.04 7.91 5.07
N GLU A 104 8.89 8.41 4.16
CA GLU A 104 8.47 8.89 2.85
C GLU A 104 7.77 7.77 2.06
N VAL A 105 8.35 6.56 2.01
CA VAL A 105 7.75 5.39 1.37
C VAL A 105 6.43 5.00 2.04
N GLN A 106 6.39 4.88 3.37
CA GLN A 106 5.18 4.52 4.12
C GLN A 106 4.02 5.48 3.79
N ARG A 107 4.27 6.79 3.84
CA ARG A 107 3.25 7.81 3.57
C ARG A 107 2.77 7.80 2.12
N VAL A 108 3.65 7.59 1.13
CA VAL A 108 3.24 7.46 -0.28
C VAL A 108 2.42 6.18 -0.51
N VAL A 109 2.85 5.05 0.04
CA VAL A 109 2.13 3.76 -0.08
C VAL A 109 0.77 3.85 0.59
N TYR A 110 0.69 4.37 1.81
CA TYR A 110 -0.56 4.55 2.54
C TYR A 110 -1.53 5.50 1.83
N GLY A 111 -1.02 6.64 1.31
CA GLY A 111 -1.81 7.56 0.52
C GLY A 111 -2.39 6.91 -0.75
N PHE A 112 -1.59 6.08 -1.42
CA PHE A 112 -2.05 5.34 -2.60
C PHE A 112 -3.10 4.28 -2.23
N GLN A 113 -2.87 3.52 -1.16
CA GLN A 113 -3.79 2.51 -0.66
C GLN A 113 -5.17 3.12 -0.34
N ARG A 114 -5.21 4.26 0.35
CA ARG A 114 -6.47 4.98 0.64
C ARG A 114 -7.23 5.41 -0.61
N LYS A 115 -6.51 5.81 -1.66
CA LYS A 115 -7.12 6.21 -2.94
C LYS A 115 -7.82 5.03 -3.61
N LEU A 116 -7.21 3.84 -3.60
CA LEU A 116 -7.83 2.62 -4.12
C LEU A 116 -9.10 2.25 -3.33
N SER A 117 -9.10 2.45 -2.00
CA SER A 117 -10.28 2.20 -1.16
C SER A 117 -11.49 3.08 -1.48
N ALA A 118 -11.25 4.36 -1.76
CA ALA A 118 -12.31 5.27 -2.16
C ALA A 118 -12.95 4.89 -3.51
N THR A 119 -12.16 4.32 -4.42
CA THR A 119 -12.62 3.95 -5.77
C THR A 119 -13.61 2.79 -5.74
N PHE A 120 -13.36 1.72 -4.95
CA PHE A 120 -14.31 0.60 -4.91
C PHE A 120 -15.53 0.89 -4.02
N LEU A 121 -15.41 1.62 -2.90
CA LEU A 121 -16.57 1.97 -2.07
C LEU A 121 -17.57 2.86 -2.83
N GLY A 122 -17.08 3.76 -3.69
CA GLY A 122 -17.92 4.54 -4.59
C GLY A 122 -18.71 3.71 -5.61
N SER A 123 -18.26 2.48 -5.92
CA SER A 123 -18.98 1.57 -6.83
C SER A 123 -20.16 0.82 -6.19
N PHE A 124 -20.23 0.78 -4.84
CA PHE A 124 -21.35 0.16 -4.10
C PHE A 124 -22.48 1.13 -3.78
N PHE A 125 -22.24 2.43 -3.84
CA PHE A 125 -23.30 3.42 -3.76
C PHE A 125 -23.88 3.65 -5.17
N LEU A 126 -25.08 3.11 -5.42
CA LEU A 126 -25.89 3.58 -6.54
C LEU A 126 -25.97 5.12 -6.46
N PRO A 127 -25.69 5.86 -7.55
CA PRO A 127 -25.85 7.30 -7.53
C PRO A 127 -27.29 7.60 -7.09
N ILE A 128 -27.45 8.51 -6.12
CA ILE A 128 -28.73 8.95 -5.55
C ILE A 128 -29.86 9.14 -6.60
N PRO A 129 -29.61 9.60 -7.86
CA PRO A 129 -30.65 9.61 -8.89
C PRO A 129 -31.25 8.23 -9.25
N LEU A 130 -30.52 7.12 -9.13
CA LEU A 130 -31.05 5.77 -9.38
C LEU A 130 -31.98 5.30 -8.25
N LEU A 131 -31.66 5.65 -7.00
CA LEU A 131 -32.49 5.34 -5.83
C LEU A 131 -33.86 6.04 -5.92
N LYS A 132 -33.90 7.27 -6.45
CA LYS A 132 -35.13 8.01 -6.72
C LYS A 132 -35.99 7.38 -7.83
N SER A 133 -35.37 6.77 -8.84
CA SER A 133 -36.10 6.08 -9.93
C SER A 133 -36.73 4.75 -9.48
N LEU A 134 -36.05 4.01 -8.59
CA LEU A 134 -36.51 2.73 -8.06
C LEU A 134 -37.61 2.93 -6.99
N LEU A 135 -37.49 3.95 -6.14
CA LEU A 135 -38.54 4.33 -5.19
C LEU A 135 -39.80 4.90 -5.88
N ARG A 136 -39.66 5.54 -7.04
CA ARG A 136 -40.84 5.93 -7.87
C ARG A 136 -41.57 4.71 -8.45
N ARG A 137 -40.87 3.63 -8.80
CA ARG A 137 -41.52 2.42 -9.33
C ARG A 137 -42.27 1.62 -8.26
N SER A 138 -41.75 1.54 -7.03
CA SER A 138 -42.44 0.82 -5.95
C SER A 138 -43.69 1.55 -5.43
N LEU A 139 -43.69 2.89 -5.40
CA LEU A 139 -44.86 3.68 -5.03
C LEU A 139 -45.97 3.68 -6.10
N ILE A 140 -45.63 3.61 -7.39
CA ILE A 140 -46.63 3.57 -8.48
C ILE A 140 -47.34 2.21 -8.55
N LEU A 141 -46.68 1.10 -8.21
CA LEU A 141 -47.30 -0.23 -8.17
C LEU A 141 -48.30 -0.40 -7.01
N SER A 142 -48.17 0.35 -5.92
CA SER A 142 -49.13 0.35 -4.81
C SER A 142 -50.42 1.15 -5.12
N LEU A 143 -50.39 2.06 -6.09
CA LEU A 143 -51.52 2.92 -6.46
C LEU A 143 -52.31 2.39 -7.66
N ALA A 144 -51.78 1.40 -8.40
CA ALA A 144 -52.43 0.81 -9.57
C ALA A 144 -53.39 -0.37 -9.25
N SER A 145 -53.50 -0.80 -7.99
CA SER A 145 -54.39 -1.91 -7.58
C SER A 145 -55.78 -1.48 -7.11
N HIS A 146 -56.13 -0.18 -7.15
CA HIS A 146 -57.41 0.34 -6.66
C HIS A 146 -58.22 1.16 -7.69
N ILE A 147 -57.89 1.05 -8.99
CA ILE A 147 -58.70 1.66 -10.05
C ILE A 147 -58.91 0.63 -11.16
N LEU A 148 -59.92 -0.22 -10.99
CA LEU A 148 -60.65 -0.89 -12.07
C LEU A 148 -62.05 -1.25 -11.54
N PRO A 149 -63.13 -0.73 -12.14
CA PRO A 149 -64.49 -0.86 -11.62
C PRO A 149 -65.12 -2.19 -12.02
N LEU A 150 -66.08 -2.67 -11.22
CA LEU A 150 -67.26 -3.38 -11.71
C LEU A 150 -68.45 -2.43 -11.62
#